data_AF-A0A522WTA6-F1
#
_entry.id   AF-A0A522WTA6-F1
#
_cell.length_a   1.000
_cell.length_b   1.000
_cell.length_c   1.000
_cell.angle_alpha   90.00
_cell.angle_beta   90.00
_cell.angle_gamma   90.00
#
_symmetry.space_group_name_H-M   'P 1'
#
loop_
_entity.id
_entity.type
_entity.pdbx_description
1 polymer ?
#
loop_
_entity_poly.entity_id
_entity_poly.type
_entity_poly.pdbx_seq_one_letter_code
_entity_poly.pdbx_strand_id
1 'polypeptide(L)'
;MAVKIIESCVNCFACEPVCPSKAIYEAKPHFLVDSKKCTECEGDFPVFQCASICPIEGAILDSLGLAINPPGSLTGIPPEKMAEAMAELQSH
;
A
#
# COMPACT_ATOMS: atom_id res chain seq x y z
N MET A 1 -7.60 9.74 12.13
CA MET A 1 -7.10 9.58 10.76
C MET A 1 -6.92 8.07 10.54
N ALA A 2 -6.88 7.58 9.31
CA ALA A 2 -6.74 6.15 9.03
C ALA A 2 -6.20 5.93 7.61
N VAL A 3 -5.48 4.84 7.41
CA VAL A 3 -5.12 4.37 6.07
C VAL A 3 -6.33 3.74 5.36
N LYS A 4 -6.30 3.70 4.03
CA LYS A 4 -7.33 3.09 3.19
C LYS A 4 -6.70 2.09 2.22
N ILE A 5 -7.27 0.89 2.12
CA ILE A 5 -6.95 -0.08 1.06
C ILE A 5 -7.91 0.16 -0.10
N ILE A 6 -7.39 0.19 -1.34
CA ILE A 6 -8.15 0.46 -2.57
C ILE A 6 -8.14 -0.72 -3.54
N GLU A 7 -8.78 -0.54 -4.69
CA GLU A 7 -9.06 -1.58 -5.70
C GLU A 7 -7.83 -2.25 -6.33
N SER A 8 -6.64 -1.67 -6.21
CA SER A 8 -5.39 -2.32 -6.66
C SER A 8 -4.93 -3.43 -5.71
N CYS A 9 -5.58 -3.62 -4.56
CA CYS A 9 -5.34 -4.76 -3.68
C CYS A 9 -5.61 -6.10 -4.37
N VAL A 10 -4.67 -7.04 -4.23
CA VAL A 10 -4.71 -8.37 -4.86
C VAL A 10 -5.16 -9.50 -3.91
N ASN A 11 -5.74 -9.18 -2.75
CA ASN A 11 -6.24 -10.16 -1.78
C ASN A 11 -5.21 -11.22 -1.34
N CYS A 12 -3.96 -10.81 -1.10
CA CYS A 12 -2.85 -11.71 -0.73
C CYS A 12 -2.79 -12.10 0.77
N PHE A 13 -3.71 -11.62 1.60
CA PHE A 13 -3.78 -11.87 3.06
C PHE A 13 -2.56 -11.40 3.90
N ALA A 14 -1.56 -10.74 3.31
CA ALA A 14 -0.33 -10.39 4.02
C ALA A 14 -0.50 -9.30 5.10
N CYS A 15 -1.38 -8.32 4.87
CA CYS A 15 -1.50 -7.13 5.73
C CYS A 15 -2.40 -7.31 6.96
N GLU A 16 -3.37 -8.23 6.91
CA GLU A 16 -4.28 -8.52 8.03
C GLU A 16 -3.55 -8.97 9.31
N PRO A 17 -2.67 -10.00 9.29
CA PRO A 17 -2.05 -10.52 10.50
C PRO A 17 -1.05 -9.56 11.15
N VAL A 18 -0.55 -8.56 10.42
CA VAL A 18 0.47 -7.61 10.92
C VAL A 18 -0.11 -6.30 11.44
N CYS A 19 -1.44 -6.09 11.34
CA CYS A 19 -2.07 -4.87 11.83
C CYS A 19 -2.20 -4.89 13.37
N PRO A 20 -1.47 -4.05 14.13
CA PRO A 20 -1.45 -4.12 15.60
C PRO A 20 -2.83 -3.85 16.22
N SER A 21 -3.59 -2.93 15.64
CA SER A 21 -4.95 -2.59 16.09
C SER A 21 -6.05 -3.48 15.51
N LYS A 22 -5.70 -4.53 14.74
CA LYS A 22 -6.66 -5.46 14.12
C LYS A 22 -7.77 -4.71 13.34
N ALA A 23 -7.37 -3.66 12.64
CA ALA A 23 -8.25 -2.80 11.87
C ALA A 23 -8.50 -3.31 10.45
N ILE A 24 -7.62 -4.17 9.92
CA ILE A 24 -7.75 -4.74 8.57
C ILE A 24 -8.61 -6.00 8.64
N TYR A 25 -9.52 -6.16 7.67
CA TYR A 25 -10.39 -7.32 7.56
C TYR A 25 -10.69 -7.67 6.10
N GLU A 26 -10.94 -8.96 5.84
CA GLU A 26 -11.35 -9.44 4.52
C GLU A 26 -12.73 -8.87 4.14
N ALA A 27 -12.83 -8.34 2.93
CA ALA A 27 -14.08 -7.88 2.33
C ALA A 27 -14.03 -8.06 0.80
N LYS A 28 -15.15 -7.80 0.12
CA LYS A 28 -15.24 -7.82 -1.34
C LYS A 28 -15.49 -6.40 -1.87
N PRO A 29 -14.83 -5.97 -2.96
CA PRO A 29 -13.92 -6.77 -3.81
C PRO A 29 -12.48 -6.93 -3.27
N HIS A 30 -12.10 -6.16 -2.25
CA HIS A 30 -10.78 -6.22 -1.64
C HIS A 30 -10.85 -6.01 -0.11
N PHE A 31 -9.73 -6.25 0.58
CA PHE A 31 -9.57 -5.94 2.00
C PHE A 31 -9.92 -4.49 2.32
N LEU A 32 -10.48 -4.26 3.51
CA LEU A 32 -10.86 -2.94 4.01
C LEU A 32 -10.22 -2.66 5.36
N VAL A 33 -10.23 -1.37 5.74
CA VAL A 33 -9.70 -0.87 7.02
C VAL A 33 -10.85 -0.26 7.81
N ASP A 34 -11.07 -0.74 9.04
CA ASP A 34 -11.97 -0.10 9.99
C ASP A 34 -11.30 1.19 10.51
N SER A 35 -11.75 2.32 9.97
CA SER A 35 -11.24 3.65 10.35
C SER A 35 -11.35 3.97 11.84
N LYS A 36 -12.24 3.30 12.59
CA LYS A 36 -12.38 3.51 14.04
C LYS A 36 -11.33 2.74 14.85
N LYS A 37 -10.72 1.72 14.25
CA LYS A 37 -9.68 0.90 14.89
C LYS A 37 -8.28 1.28 14.43
N CYS A 38 -8.13 1.78 13.21
CA CYS A 38 -6.82 2.12 12.67
C CYS A 38 -6.12 3.18 13.55
N THR A 39 -4.96 2.82 14.07
CA THR A 39 -4.09 3.67 14.89
C THR A 39 -2.92 4.24 14.10
N GLU A 40 -2.87 4.01 12.78
CA GLU A 40 -1.69 4.35 11.96
C GLU A 40 -0.38 3.73 12.46
N CYS A 41 -0.50 2.63 13.24
CA CYS A 41 0.57 1.99 14.00
C CYS A 41 1.24 2.88 15.06
N GLU A 42 0.71 4.07 15.35
CA GLU A 42 1.23 4.96 16.38
C GLU A 42 1.24 4.26 17.75
N GLY A 43 2.37 4.35 18.45
CA GLY A 43 2.58 3.70 19.75
C GLY A 43 3.07 2.26 19.68
N ASP A 44 2.89 1.56 18.55
CA ASP A 44 3.35 0.16 18.37
C ASP A 44 4.58 0.08 17.46
N PHE A 45 4.57 0.80 16.32
CA PHE A 45 5.65 0.76 15.33
C PHE A 45 5.92 2.14 14.71
N PRO A 46 7.16 2.42 14.26
CA PRO A 46 7.49 3.69 13.61
C PRO A 46 7.02 3.78 12.15
N VAL A 47 6.51 2.69 11.57
CA VAL A 47 6.08 2.60 10.16
C VAL A 47 4.79 1.80 10.04
N PHE A 48 4.03 2.05 8.98
CA PHE A 48 2.80 1.32 8.65
C PHE A 48 3.10 -0.16 8.33
N GLN A 49 2.75 -1.07 9.23
CA GLN A 49 3.02 -2.51 9.05
C GLN A 49 2.26 -3.10 7.85
N CYS A 50 1.06 -2.59 7.56
CA CYS A 50 0.32 -3.02 6.38
C CYS A 50 1.02 -2.63 5.06
N ALA A 51 1.67 -1.47 5.01
CA ALA A 51 2.40 -1.01 3.83
C ALA A 51 3.78 -1.67 3.71
N SER A 52 4.45 -1.97 4.82
CA SER A 52 5.76 -2.65 4.79
C SER A 52 5.71 -4.07 4.21
N ILE A 53 4.53 -4.71 4.24
CA ILE A 53 4.33 -6.05 3.68
C ILE A 53 3.45 -6.06 2.41
N CYS A 54 2.89 -4.92 2.01
CA CYS A 54 2.03 -4.87 0.83
C CYS A 54 2.86 -5.04 -0.45
N PRO A 55 2.55 -6.03 -1.31
CA PRO A 55 3.33 -6.26 -2.53
C PRO A 55 2.95 -5.31 -3.68
N ILE A 56 1.94 -4.47 -3.50
CA ILE A 56 1.38 -3.61 -4.56
C ILE A 56 1.57 -2.14 -4.19
N GLU A 57 2.37 -1.43 -4.98
CA GLU A 57 2.47 0.02 -4.92
C GLU A 57 1.10 0.67 -5.20
N GLY A 58 0.79 1.73 -4.46
CA GLY A 58 -0.47 2.46 -4.58
C GLY A 58 -1.69 1.79 -3.95
N ALA A 59 -1.60 0.57 -3.44
CA ALA A 59 -2.76 -0.14 -2.88
C ALA A 59 -3.21 0.37 -1.50
N ILE A 60 -2.33 1.06 -0.77
CA ILE A 60 -2.63 1.63 0.54
C ILE A 60 -2.40 3.13 0.48
N LEU A 61 -3.45 3.88 0.79
CA LEU A 61 -3.45 5.34 0.85
C LEU A 61 -3.42 5.80 2.31
N ASP A 62 -2.73 6.91 2.56
CA ASP A 62 -2.81 7.61 3.83
C ASP A 62 -4.16 8.35 3.99
N SER A 63 -4.29 9.11 5.09
CA SER A 63 -5.52 9.87 5.38
C SER A 63 -5.76 11.06 4.44
N LEU A 64 -4.76 11.45 3.65
CA LEU A 64 -4.84 12.48 2.61
C LEU A 64 -5.12 11.88 1.22
N GLY A 65 -5.18 10.55 1.10
CA GLY A 65 -5.38 9.86 -0.16
C GLY A 65 -4.09 9.67 -0.98
N LEU A 66 -2.92 9.90 -0.39
CA LEU A 66 -1.63 9.69 -1.03
C LEU A 66 -1.16 8.24 -0.83
N ALA A 67 -0.56 7.66 -1.86
CA ALA A 67 -0.01 6.31 -1.77
C ALA A 67 1.14 6.24 -0.78
N ILE A 68 1.06 5.33 0.20
CA ILE A 68 2.14 5.10 1.17
C ILE A 68 3.37 4.50 0.46
N ASN A 69 3.13 3.58 -0.47
CA ASN A 69 4.14 3.04 -1.38
C ASN A 69 3.85 3.57 -2.79
N PRO A 70 4.36 4.75 -3.21
CA PRO A 70 4.14 5.27 -4.56
C PRO A 70 4.88 4.43 -5.62
N PRO A 71 4.55 4.58 -6.91
CA PRO A 71 5.22 3.86 -7.98
C PRO A 71 6.76 3.99 -7.92
N GLY A 72 7.45 2.85 -7.96
CA GLY A 72 8.90 2.77 -7.85
C GLY A 72 9.46 2.66 -6.43
N SER A 73 8.66 2.87 -5.38
CA SER A 73 9.14 2.87 -4.00
C SER A 73 9.62 1.50 -3.51
N LEU A 74 9.00 0.41 -3.96
CA LEU A 74 9.36 -0.96 -3.56
C LEU A 74 10.58 -1.47 -4.32
N THR A 75 10.78 -1.02 -5.56
CA THR A 75 11.90 -1.46 -6.41
C THR A 75 13.12 -0.54 -6.32
N GLY A 76 12.94 0.70 -5.86
CA GLY A 76 13.97 1.74 -5.92
C GLY A 76 14.19 2.31 -7.32
N ILE A 77 13.30 2.02 -8.27
CA ILE A 77 13.37 2.50 -9.66
C ILE A 77 12.36 3.63 -9.83
N PRO A 78 12.80 4.89 -9.97
CA PRO A 78 11.89 6.01 -10.20
C PRO A 78 11.05 5.82 -11.47
N PRO A 79 9.79 6.30 -11.49
CA PRO A 79 8.90 6.17 -12.65
C PRO A 79 9.49 6.74 -13.95
N GLU A 80 10.30 7.80 -13.86
CA GLU A 80 10.94 8.44 -15.01
C GLU A 80 11.90 7.48 -15.71
N LYS A 81 12.71 6.73 -14.94
CA LYS A 81 13.64 5.73 -15.49
C LYS A 81 12.91 4.55 -16.13
N MET A 82 11.78 4.15 -15.58
CA MET A 82 10.94 3.12 -16.18
C MET A 82 10.38 3.61 -17.52
N ALA A 83 9.92 4.86 -17.58
CA ALA A 83 9.39 5.46 -18.81
C ALA A 83 10.49 5.60 -19.90
N GLU A 84 11.69 6.01 -19.53
CA GLU A 84 12.85 6.07 -20.43
C GLU A 84 13.15 4.69 -21.04
N ALA A 85 13.28 3.65 -20.20
CA ALA A 85 13.55 2.29 -20.67
C ALA A 85 12.43 1.74 -21.57
N MET A 86 11.16 2.04 -21.26
CA MET A 86 10.03 1.66 -22.11
C MET A 86 10.07 2.35 -23.48
N ALA A 87 10.43 3.63 -23.52
CA ALA A 87 10.54 4.39 -24.77
C ALA A 87 11.68 3.86 -25.66
N GLU A 88 12.82 3.49 -25.07
CA GLU A 88 13.93 2.83 -25.79
C GLU A 88 13.48 1.51 -26.44
N LEU A 89 12.80 0.64 -25.70
CA LEU A 89 12.29 -0.64 -26.21
C LEU A 89 11.27 -0.49 -27.35
N GLN A 90 10.48 0.60 -27.34
CA GLN A 90 9.50 0.90 -28.41
C GLN A 90 10.13 1.51 -29.67
N SER A 91 11.38 1.96 -29.59
CA SER A 91 12.11 2.51 -30.73
C SER A 91 12.77 1.46 -31.63
N HIS A 92 12.76 0.19 -31.18
CA HIS A 92 13.26 -0.98 -31.89
C HIS A 92 12.12 -1.79 -32.51
#